data_AF-A0A4S8KSQ8-F1
#
_entry.id   AF-A0A4S8KSQ8-F1
#
_cell.length_a   1.000
_cell.length_b   1.000
_cell.length_c   1.000
_cell.angle_alpha   90.00
_cell.angle_beta   90.00
_cell.angle_gamma   90.00
#
_symmetry.space_group_name_H-M   'P 1'
#
loop_
_entity.id
_entity.type
_entity.pdbx_description
1 polymer ?
#
loop_
_entity_poly.entity_id
_entity_poly.type
_entity_poly.pdbx_seq_one_letter_code
_entity_poly.pdbx_strand_id
1 'polypeptide(L)'
;MSHLKPLLACSTLAHFVLAHPYALALDNKDIEEITSHLKTLEVLVLNPSAKESPKPTTSWMLETLLSFTRHCPCIRKIGLFLQADVTVSASEAILAKFPSTSLQNLLWLDVGDSDITNPVAVASFLGEILPLGAEIDYSELCAKWEQVDDLLPIFLRKATQTRRKVHTKVGTTEECRVRGTGYM
;
A
#
# COMPACT_ATOMS: atom_id res chain seq x y z
N MET A 1 -12.85 13.34 -10.19
CA MET A 1 -13.47 12.16 -10.84
C MET A 1 -14.06 12.26 -12.26
N SER A 2 -14.76 13.33 -12.67
CA SER A 2 -15.59 13.34 -13.92
C SER A 2 -14.87 12.87 -15.20
N HIS A 3 -13.59 13.19 -15.34
CA HIS A 3 -12.77 12.83 -16.51
C HIS A 3 -12.31 11.36 -16.52
N LEU A 4 -12.18 10.72 -15.36
CA LEU A 4 -11.74 9.31 -15.24
C LEU A 4 -12.92 8.34 -15.18
N LYS A 5 -14.13 8.82 -14.92
CA LYS A 5 -15.34 8.00 -14.82
C LYS A 5 -15.57 7.03 -16.00
N PRO A 6 -15.31 7.41 -17.28
CA PRO A 6 -15.45 6.47 -18.39
C PRO A 6 -14.55 5.24 -18.28
N LEU A 7 -13.40 5.33 -17.62
CA LEU A 7 -12.47 4.20 -17.43
C LEU A 7 -13.09 3.09 -16.58
N LEU A 8 -14.04 3.42 -15.71
CA LEU A 8 -14.70 2.43 -14.84
C LEU A 8 -15.53 1.41 -15.63
N ALA A 9 -15.89 1.71 -16.88
CA ALA A 9 -16.54 0.76 -17.78
C ALA A 9 -15.59 -0.32 -18.31
N CYS A 10 -14.27 -0.11 -18.21
CA CYS A 10 -13.24 -1.03 -18.69
C CYS A 10 -12.88 -2.05 -17.60
N SER A 11 -13.80 -2.96 -17.27
CA SER A 11 -13.62 -3.94 -16.17
C SER A 11 -12.44 -4.92 -16.35
N THR A 12 -11.91 -5.04 -17.57
CA THR A 12 -10.72 -5.85 -17.89
C THR A 12 -9.43 -5.04 -17.94
N LEU A 13 -9.46 -3.77 -17.53
CA LEU A 13 -8.28 -2.91 -17.56
C LEU A 13 -7.25 -3.44 -16.55
N ALA A 14 -6.13 -3.91 -17.07
CA ALA A 14 -5.01 -4.40 -16.27
C ALA A 14 -3.96 -3.32 -16.02
N HIS A 15 -3.79 -2.38 -16.95
CA HIS A 15 -2.73 -1.38 -16.90
C HIS A 15 -3.29 0.00 -17.20
N PHE A 16 -3.10 0.93 -16.27
CA PHE A 16 -3.44 2.33 -16.46
C PHE A 16 -2.34 3.24 -15.92
N VAL A 17 -1.86 4.14 -16.76
CA VAL A 17 -0.84 5.13 -16.42
C VAL A 17 -1.29 6.49 -16.94
N LEU A 18 -1.36 7.45 -16.04
CA LEU A 18 -1.66 8.84 -16.35
C LEU A 18 -0.55 9.72 -15.77
N ALA A 19 0.20 10.38 -16.65
CA ALA A 19 1.19 11.39 -16.30
C ALA A 19 0.68 12.76 -16.75
N HIS A 20 0.80 13.76 -15.88
CA HIS A 20 0.27 15.09 -16.15
C HIS A 20 1.11 16.18 -15.46
N PRO A 21 1.34 17.35 -16.06
CA PRO A 21 2.15 18.40 -15.42
C PRO A 21 1.55 18.92 -14.09
N TYR A 22 0.23 18.88 -13.96
CA TYR A 22 -0.52 19.40 -12.80
C TYR A 22 -1.06 18.28 -11.92
N ALA A 23 -1.29 18.61 -10.65
CA ALA A 23 -1.92 17.70 -9.69
C ALA A 23 -3.25 17.15 -10.20
N LEU A 24 -3.49 15.86 -9.93
CA LEU A 24 -4.81 15.28 -10.19
C LEU A 24 -5.74 15.66 -9.05
N ALA A 25 -6.87 16.29 -9.37
CA ALA A 25 -7.92 16.59 -8.40
C ALA A 25 -8.75 15.32 -8.11
N LEU A 26 -8.15 14.44 -7.31
CA LEU A 26 -8.70 13.15 -6.88
C LEU A 26 -8.51 13.00 -5.37
N ASP A 27 -9.46 12.37 -4.69
CA ASP A 27 -9.40 12.07 -3.25
C ASP A 27 -9.40 10.55 -2.96
N ASN A 28 -9.39 10.16 -1.68
CA ASN A 28 -9.40 8.74 -1.30
C ASN A 28 -10.67 8.01 -1.78
N LYS A 29 -11.81 8.72 -1.93
CA LYS A 29 -13.07 8.12 -2.41
C LYS A 29 -13.00 7.85 -3.91
N ASP A 30 -12.38 8.74 -4.67
CA ASP A 30 -12.14 8.53 -6.09
C ASP A 30 -11.26 7.29 -6.33
N ILE A 31 -10.23 7.06 -5.49
CA ILE A 31 -9.40 5.85 -5.59
C ILE A 31 -10.15 4.58 -5.19
N GLU A 32 -10.98 4.63 -4.14
CA GLU A 32 -11.86 3.52 -3.77
C GLU A 32 -12.86 3.20 -4.91
N GLU A 33 -13.42 4.22 -5.56
CA GLU A 33 -14.30 4.04 -6.72
C GLU A 33 -13.54 3.38 -7.89
N ILE A 34 -12.34 3.85 -8.21
CA ILE A 34 -11.51 3.26 -9.28
C ILE A 34 -11.20 1.79 -9.00
N THR A 35 -10.64 1.50 -7.83
CA THR A 35 -10.19 0.15 -7.46
C THR A 35 -11.36 -0.84 -7.36
N SER A 36 -12.52 -0.43 -6.86
CA SER A 36 -13.71 -1.30 -6.74
C SER A 36 -14.30 -1.73 -8.09
N HIS A 37 -14.13 -0.93 -9.15
CA HIS A 37 -14.57 -1.25 -10.50
C HIS A 37 -13.50 -2.00 -11.32
N LEU A 38 -12.23 -1.67 -11.13
CA LEU A 38 -11.10 -2.21 -11.89
C LEU A 38 -10.42 -3.37 -11.15
N LYS A 39 -11.14 -4.49 -11.00
CA LYS A 39 -10.68 -5.63 -10.18
C LYS A 39 -9.50 -6.40 -10.77
N THR A 40 -9.30 -6.31 -12.09
CA THR A 40 -8.18 -6.96 -12.81
C THR A 40 -6.92 -6.11 -12.86
N LEU A 41 -6.90 -4.98 -12.15
CA LEU A 41 -5.82 -4.00 -12.25
C LEU A 41 -4.52 -4.57 -11.67
N GLU A 42 -3.49 -4.57 -12.51
CA GLU A 42 -2.12 -4.96 -12.17
C GLU A 42 -1.20 -3.74 -12.02
N VAL A 43 -1.45 -2.69 -12.80
CA VAL A 43 -0.64 -1.47 -12.78
C VAL A 43 -1.57 -0.26 -12.75
N LEU A 44 -1.43 0.56 -11.71
CA LEU A 44 -2.06 1.87 -11.63
C LEU A 44 -1.01 2.92 -11.30
N VAL A 45 -0.81 3.89 -12.18
CA VAL A 45 0.05 5.05 -11.93
C VAL A 45 -0.75 6.31 -12.23
N LEU A 46 -1.03 7.11 -11.21
CA LEU A 46 -1.79 8.35 -11.29
C LEU A 46 -0.91 9.51 -10.83
N ASN A 47 -0.12 10.01 -11.77
CA ASN A 47 0.69 11.20 -11.64
C ASN A 47 1.47 11.35 -10.31
N PRO A 48 2.40 10.42 -10.00
CA PRO A 48 3.18 10.44 -8.77
C PRO A 48 4.11 11.65 -8.66
N SER A 49 4.36 12.35 -9.77
CA SER A 49 5.18 13.57 -9.84
C SER A 49 4.41 14.69 -10.54
N ALA A 50 4.05 15.72 -9.78
CA ALA A 50 3.44 16.95 -10.31
C ALA A 50 4.49 18.07 -10.35
N LYS A 51 4.56 18.80 -11.47
CA LYS A 51 5.47 19.96 -11.64
C LYS A 51 4.91 21.26 -11.06
N GLU A 52 3.76 21.18 -10.40
CA GLU A 52 3.04 22.32 -9.84
C GLU A 52 3.73 22.87 -8.57
N SER A 53 3.76 24.20 -8.45
CA SER A 53 4.28 24.90 -7.27
C SER A 53 3.29 26.02 -6.85
N PRO A 54 2.85 26.07 -5.58
CA PRO A 54 3.13 25.11 -4.50
C PRO A 54 2.52 23.73 -4.80
N LYS A 55 3.15 22.66 -4.27
CA LYS A 55 2.65 21.29 -4.44
C LYS A 55 1.21 21.19 -3.90
N PRO A 56 0.35 20.38 -4.54
CA PRO A 56 -1.03 20.18 -4.09
C PRO A 56 -1.08 19.65 -2.65
N THR A 57 -2.03 20.17 -1.87
CA THR A 57 -2.31 19.73 -0.49
C THR A 57 -3.36 18.63 -0.42
N THR A 58 -3.86 18.17 -1.57
CA THR A 58 -4.81 17.06 -1.64
C THR A 58 -4.12 15.77 -1.23
N SER A 59 -4.48 15.35 -0.01
CA SER A 59 -3.83 14.32 0.78
C SER A 59 -4.34 12.93 0.38
N TRP A 60 -3.62 12.24 -0.51
CA TRP A 60 -3.72 10.80 -0.54
C TRP A 60 -2.98 10.25 0.67
N MET A 61 -3.77 9.87 1.67
CA MET A 61 -3.29 9.24 2.88
C MET A 61 -2.90 7.78 2.60
N LEU A 62 -2.00 7.22 3.39
CA LEU A 62 -1.58 5.81 3.29
C LEU A 62 -2.74 4.80 3.39
N GLU A 63 -3.87 5.20 3.99
CA GLU A 63 -5.09 4.39 3.99
C GLU A 63 -5.64 4.10 2.60
N THR A 64 -5.28 4.90 1.59
CA THR A 64 -5.67 4.68 0.18
C THR A 64 -5.13 3.35 -0.35
N LEU A 65 -4.00 2.87 0.19
CA LEU A 65 -3.45 1.55 -0.16
C LEU A 65 -4.40 0.40 0.24
N LEU A 66 -5.29 0.63 1.20
CA LEU A 66 -6.28 -0.36 1.63
C LEU A 66 -7.25 -0.71 0.51
N SER A 67 -7.64 0.26 -0.32
CA SER A 67 -8.56 0.06 -1.45
C SER A 67 -8.02 -0.99 -2.43
N PHE A 68 -6.71 -0.95 -2.70
CA PHE A 68 -6.04 -1.95 -3.56
C PHE A 68 -6.04 -3.34 -2.94
N THR A 69 -5.79 -3.45 -1.63
CA THR A 69 -5.82 -4.76 -0.95
C THR A 69 -7.20 -5.41 -0.98
N ARG A 70 -8.26 -4.60 -0.99
CA ARG A 70 -9.64 -5.09 -1.01
C ARG A 70 -10.11 -5.50 -2.39
N HIS A 71 -9.75 -4.71 -3.41
CA HIS A 71 -10.40 -4.83 -4.73
C HIS A 71 -9.48 -5.31 -5.84
N CYS A 72 -8.15 -5.14 -5.71
CA CYS A 72 -7.18 -5.39 -6.77
C CYS A 72 -6.15 -6.46 -6.34
N PRO A 73 -6.53 -7.75 -6.29
CA PRO A 73 -5.65 -8.82 -5.80
C PRO A 73 -4.40 -9.03 -6.67
N CYS A 74 -4.46 -8.64 -7.93
CA CYS A 74 -3.37 -8.79 -8.91
C CYS A 74 -2.47 -7.55 -8.99
N ILE A 75 -2.63 -6.55 -8.12
CA ILE A 75 -1.85 -5.31 -8.21
C ILE A 75 -0.35 -5.58 -8.00
N ARG A 76 0.46 -5.08 -8.94
CA ARG A 76 1.92 -5.24 -9.02
C ARG A 76 2.66 -3.91 -9.00
N LYS A 77 2.04 -2.83 -9.51
CA LYS A 77 2.60 -1.48 -9.41
C LYS A 77 1.52 -0.48 -9.03
N ILE A 78 1.82 0.32 -8.02
CA ILE A 78 1.01 1.47 -7.60
C ILE A 78 1.89 2.70 -7.71
N GLY A 79 1.44 3.73 -8.42
CA GLY A 79 2.11 5.02 -8.51
C GLY A 79 1.17 6.14 -8.12
N LEU A 80 1.42 6.79 -6.99
CA LEU A 80 0.51 7.80 -6.41
C LEU A 80 1.33 8.91 -5.75
N PHE A 81 0.88 10.16 -5.88
CA PHE A 81 1.39 11.28 -5.09
C PHE A 81 0.77 11.24 -3.68
N LEU A 82 1.49 10.69 -2.72
CA LEU A 82 1.04 10.50 -1.34
C LEU A 82 1.45 11.69 -0.47
N GLN A 83 0.58 12.03 0.49
CA GLN A 83 0.97 12.86 1.62
C GLN A 83 1.13 11.93 2.83
N ALA A 84 2.34 11.46 3.08
CA ALA A 84 2.60 10.47 4.13
C ALA A 84 2.99 11.16 5.45
N ASP A 85 2.04 11.90 6.03
CA ASP A 85 2.15 12.36 7.41
C ASP A 85 1.58 11.30 8.36
N VAL A 86 2.46 10.47 8.92
CA VAL A 86 2.08 9.35 9.77
C VAL A 86 2.45 9.66 11.22
N THR A 87 1.43 9.85 12.04
CA THR A 87 1.59 9.75 13.49
C THR A 87 1.52 8.29 13.92
N VAL A 88 2.26 7.92 14.98
CA VAL A 88 2.33 6.54 15.47
C VAL A 88 0.96 5.99 15.90
N SER A 89 0.07 6.83 16.43
CA SER A 89 -1.28 6.41 16.81
C SER A 89 -2.20 6.18 15.60
N ALA A 90 -2.05 6.98 14.55
CA ALA A 90 -2.81 6.80 13.31
C ALA A 90 -2.37 5.54 12.55
N SER A 91 -1.08 5.19 12.59
CA SER A 91 -0.57 4.01 11.89
C SER A 91 -1.17 2.71 12.41
N GLU A 92 -1.26 2.50 13.73
CA GLU A 92 -1.82 1.27 14.31
C GLU A 92 -3.29 1.07 13.94
N ALA A 93 -4.11 2.13 14.05
CA ALA A 93 -5.52 2.09 13.71
C ALA A 93 -5.77 1.81 12.22
N ILE A 94 -4.88 2.29 11.34
CA ILE A 94 -4.92 2.02 9.90
C ILE A 94 -4.48 0.58 9.64
N LEU A 95 -3.35 0.14 10.20
CA LEU A 95 -2.81 -1.21 10.04
C LEU A 95 -3.80 -2.30 10.48
N ALA A 96 -4.58 -2.06 11.53
CA ALA A 96 -5.61 -2.98 11.99
C ALA A 96 -6.70 -3.27 10.92
N LYS A 97 -6.83 -2.41 9.90
CA LYS A 97 -7.79 -2.60 8.80
C LYS A 97 -7.20 -3.41 7.64
N PHE A 98 -5.87 -3.56 7.57
CA PHE A 98 -5.21 -4.29 6.50
C PHE A 98 -5.33 -5.81 6.72
N PRO A 99 -5.74 -6.58 5.70
CA PRO A 99 -5.71 -8.03 5.79
C PRO A 99 -4.27 -8.55 5.95
N SER A 100 -4.09 -9.70 6.61
CA SER A 100 -2.76 -10.31 6.82
C SER A 100 -2.01 -10.65 5.52
N THR A 101 -2.75 -10.71 4.41
CA THR A 101 -2.31 -10.99 3.05
C THR A 101 -2.31 -9.72 2.17
N SER A 102 -2.07 -8.56 2.77
CA SER A 102 -2.06 -7.28 2.03
C SER A 102 -0.95 -7.21 0.98
N LEU A 103 -1.31 -6.71 -0.21
CA LEU A 103 -0.39 -6.32 -1.29
C LEU A 103 0.65 -7.40 -1.69
N GLN A 104 0.33 -8.69 -1.57
CA GLN A 104 1.31 -9.78 -1.74
C GLN A 104 2.02 -9.79 -3.10
N ASN A 105 1.33 -9.29 -4.14
CA ASN A 105 1.83 -9.24 -5.51
C ASN A 105 2.48 -7.90 -5.85
N LEU A 106 2.46 -6.92 -4.94
CA LEU A 106 2.99 -5.59 -5.20
C LEU A 106 4.52 -5.65 -5.28
N LEU A 107 5.06 -5.20 -6.40
CA LEU A 107 6.48 -5.17 -6.70
C LEU A 107 7.03 -3.75 -6.59
N TRP A 108 6.26 -2.75 -7.03
CA TRP A 108 6.69 -1.35 -7.07
C TRP A 108 5.66 -0.42 -6.45
N LEU A 109 6.12 0.39 -5.50
CA LEU A 109 5.39 1.54 -4.97
C LEU A 109 6.10 2.82 -5.42
N ASP A 110 5.55 3.49 -6.42
CA ASP A 110 6.03 4.77 -6.93
C ASP A 110 5.34 5.92 -6.18
N VAL A 111 6.13 6.64 -5.39
CA VAL A 111 5.69 7.78 -4.59
C VAL A 111 6.15 9.11 -5.19
N GLY A 112 6.91 9.09 -6.29
CA GLY A 112 7.41 10.28 -6.99
C GLY A 112 7.85 11.41 -6.06
N ASP A 113 7.13 12.54 -6.11
CA ASP A 113 7.45 13.77 -5.40
C ASP A 113 6.74 13.93 -4.03
N SER A 114 6.19 12.85 -3.49
CA SER A 114 5.47 12.80 -2.22
C SER A 114 6.28 13.41 -1.07
N ASP A 115 5.64 14.21 -0.22
CA ASP A 115 6.28 14.71 1.00
C ASP A 115 5.94 13.82 2.20
N ILE A 116 6.92 13.67 3.10
CA ILE A 116 6.82 12.84 4.31
C ILE A 116 7.36 13.62 5.50
N THR A 117 6.75 13.48 6.67
CA THR A 117 7.18 14.17 7.89
C THR A 117 8.16 13.33 8.69
N ASN A 118 7.93 12.02 8.77
CA ASN A 118 8.70 11.08 9.57
C ASN A 118 9.08 9.83 8.75
N PRO A 119 10.30 9.79 8.17
CA PRO A 119 10.77 8.65 7.37
C PRO A 119 10.71 7.32 8.11
N VAL A 120 11.06 7.29 9.40
CA VAL A 120 11.10 6.06 10.20
C VAL A 120 9.69 5.49 10.39
N ALA A 121 8.72 6.34 10.72
CA ALA A 121 7.33 5.92 10.89
C ALA A 121 6.73 5.40 9.58
N VAL A 122 7.02 6.09 8.46
CA VAL A 122 6.60 5.66 7.12
C VAL A 122 7.23 4.32 6.75
N ALA A 123 8.54 4.15 6.93
CA ALA A 123 9.24 2.89 6.65
C ALA A 123 8.69 1.72 7.49
N SER A 124 8.41 1.97 8.77
CA SER A 124 7.79 0.97 9.65
C SER A 124 6.39 0.58 9.18
N PHE A 125 5.56 1.57 8.81
CA PHE A 125 4.22 1.30 8.29
C PHE A 125 4.26 0.51 6.99
N LEU A 126 5.10 0.93 6.03
CA LEU A 126 5.26 0.24 4.74
C LEU A 126 5.79 -1.18 4.94
N GLY A 127 6.72 -1.39 5.86
CA GLY A 127 7.23 -2.73 6.19
C GLY A 127 6.15 -3.70 6.70
N GLU A 128 5.07 -3.20 7.31
CA GLU A 128 3.95 -4.03 7.78
C GLU A 128 2.94 -4.36 6.68
N ILE A 129 2.90 -3.63 5.56
CA ILE A 129 1.91 -3.85 4.48
C ILE A 129 2.51 -4.36 3.18
N LEU A 130 3.78 -4.08 2.90
CA LEU A 130 4.44 -4.48 1.67
C LEU A 130 4.98 -5.92 1.76
N PRO A 131 5.04 -6.65 0.64
CA PRO A 131 5.70 -7.95 0.58
C PRO A 131 7.23 -7.79 0.58
N LEU A 132 7.92 -8.88 0.93
CA LEU A 132 9.37 -8.92 0.86
C LEU A 132 9.83 -8.77 -0.60
N GLY A 133 10.74 -7.84 -0.85
CA GLY A 133 11.24 -7.56 -2.20
C GLY A 133 10.44 -6.52 -2.97
N ALA A 134 9.42 -5.91 -2.36
CA ALA A 134 8.83 -4.69 -2.91
C ALA A 134 9.86 -3.55 -2.87
N GLU A 135 9.90 -2.80 -3.97
CA GLU A 135 10.77 -1.65 -4.17
C GLU A 135 9.95 -0.35 -4.13
N ILE A 136 10.59 0.74 -3.72
CA ILE A 136 10.00 2.08 -3.75
C ILE A 136 10.70 2.89 -4.84
N ASP A 137 9.90 3.57 -5.66
CA ASP A 137 10.38 4.53 -6.66
C ASP A 137 10.02 5.94 -6.20
N TYR A 138 10.98 6.86 -6.22
CA TYR A 138 10.82 8.21 -5.69
C TYR A 138 11.73 9.20 -6.42
N SER A 139 11.36 10.47 -6.34
CA SER A 139 12.14 11.57 -6.92
C SER A 139 13.45 11.77 -6.18
N GLU A 140 14.57 11.89 -6.90
CA GLU A 140 15.89 12.18 -6.34
C GLU A 140 15.92 13.48 -5.51
N LEU A 141 14.95 14.37 -5.72
CA LEU A 141 14.82 15.62 -4.97
C LEU A 141 14.25 15.40 -3.55
N CYS A 142 13.79 14.19 -3.22
CA CYS A 142 13.16 13.87 -1.95
C CYS A 142 14.08 13.04 -1.03
N ALA A 143 15.09 13.68 -0.44
CA ALA A 143 16.07 13.05 0.47
C ALA A 143 15.46 12.29 1.67
N LYS A 144 14.21 12.58 2.04
CA LYS A 144 13.50 11.85 3.09
C LYS A 144 13.10 10.43 2.65
N TRP A 145 12.78 10.22 1.38
CA TRP A 145 12.44 8.90 0.84
C TRP A 145 13.64 7.98 0.71
N GLU A 146 14.84 8.54 0.49
CA GLU A 146 16.10 7.79 0.58
C GLU A 146 16.25 7.12 1.95
N GLN A 147 15.95 7.85 3.04
CA GLN A 147 15.95 7.24 4.39
C GLN A 147 14.87 6.16 4.55
N VAL A 148 13.72 6.29 3.88
CA VAL A 148 12.69 5.25 3.89
C VAL A 148 13.21 3.99 3.19
N ASP A 149 13.83 4.15 2.03
CA ASP A 149 14.37 3.06 1.24
C ASP A 149 15.48 2.30 1.98
N ASP A 150 16.38 3.01 2.67
CA ASP A 150 17.42 2.42 3.53
C ASP A 150 16.83 1.58 4.69
N LEU A 151 15.74 2.06 5.29
CA LEU A 151 15.15 1.44 6.48
C LEU A 151 14.17 0.31 6.13
N LEU A 152 13.51 0.39 4.98
CA LEU A 152 12.44 -0.53 4.58
C LEU A 152 12.87 -2.02 4.61
N PRO A 153 14.04 -2.42 4.08
CA PRO A 153 14.49 -3.82 4.15
C PRO A 153 14.57 -4.38 5.57
N ILE A 154 14.88 -3.52 6.56
CA ILE A 154 14.95 -3.92 7.97
C ILE A 154 13.53 -4.23 8.50
N PHE A 155 12.57 -3.36 8.20
CA PHE A 155 11.18 -3.54 8.63
C PHE A 155 10.50 -4.71 7.92
N LEU A 156 10.69 -4.88 6.60
CA LEU A 156 10.17 -6.03 5.85
C LEU A 156 10.63 -7.37 6.42
N ARG A 157 11.92 -7.46 6.78
CA ARG A 157 12.47 -8.67 7.41
C ARG A 157 11.86 -8.94 8.79
N LYS A 158 11.69 -7.90 9.61
CA LYS A 158 11.05 -8.01 10.93
C LYS A 158 9.60 -8.48 10.82
N ALA A 159 8.80 -7.85 9.96
CA ALA A 159 7.41 -8.22 9.73
C ALA A 159 7.27 -9.68 9.25
N THR A 160 8.13 -10.10 8.31
CA THR A 160 8.13 -11.48 7.80
C THR A 160 8.44 -12.51 8.90
N GLN A 161 9.40 -12.22 9.78
CA GLN A 161 9.71 -13.10 10.92
C GLN A 161 8.55 -13.20 11.90
N THR A 162 7.87 -12.08 12.18
CA THR A 162 6.68 -12.05 13.03
C THR A 162 5.54 -12.87 12.43
N ARG A 163 5.23 -12.68 11.14
CA ARG A 163 4.21 -13.45 10.41
C ARG A 163 4.48 -14.95 10.44
N ARG A 164 5.74 -15.37 10.25
CA ARG A 164 6.16 -16.79 10.36
C ARG A 164 5.94 -17.36 11.76
N LYS A 165 6.34 -16.65 12.81
CA LYS A 165 6.18 -17.09 14.20
C LYS A 165 4.72 -17.25 14.61
N VAL A 166 3.82 -16.41 14.08
CA VAL A 166 2.37 -16.52 14.31
C VAL A 166 1.82 -17.79 13.66
N HIS A 167 2.20 -18.10 12.41
CA HIS A 167 1.76 -19.34 11.76
C HIS A 167 2.24 -20.61 12.48
N THR A 168 3.47 -20.64 13.01
CA THR A 168 3.97 -21.79 13.78
C THR A 168 3.23 -21.99 15.11
N LYS A 169 2.74 -20.91 15.73
CA LYS A 169 1.95 -20.98 16.98
C LYS A 169 0.51 -21.44 16.74
N VAL A 170 -0.12 -21.05 15.62
CA VAL A 170 -1.49 -21.49 15.29
C VAL A 170 -1.52 -22.99 14.97
N GLY A 171 -0.50 -23.52 14.28
CA GLY A 171 -0.41 -24.96 13.99
C GLY A 171 -0.14 -25.87 15.20
N THR A 172 0.35 -25.32 16.31
CA THR A 172 0.61 -26.10 17.55
C THR A 172 -0.56 -26.11 18.53
N THR A 173 -1.56 -25.24 18.35
CA THR A 173 -2.76 -25.20 19.20
C THR A 173 -3.88 -26.16 18.78
N GLU A 174 -3.86 -26.70 17.55
CA GLU A 174 -4.89 -27.66 17.10
C GLU A 174 -4.57 -29.12 17.44
N GLU A 175 -3.31 -29.49 17.73
CA GLU A 175 -2.94 -30.88 18.05
C GLU A 175 -3.22 -31.30 19.50
N CYS A 176 -3.56 -30.37 20.41
CA CYS A 176 -3.84 -30.70 21.82
C CYS A 176 -5.32 -30.98 22.14
N ARG A 177 -6.26 -30.86 21.18
CA ARG A 177 -7.70 -31.03 21.48
C ARG A 177 -8.30 -32.39 21.09
N VAL A 178 -7.52 -33.31 20.50
CA VAL A 178 -8.01 -34.63 20.07
C VAL A 178 -7.26 -35.77 20.75
N ARG A 179 -7.18 -35.78 22.08
CA ARG A 179 -6.92 -37.00 22.86
C ARG A 179 -7.70 -36.95 24.17
N GLY A 180 -8.96 -37.42 24.10
CA GLY A 180 -9.82 -37.50 25.27
C GLY A 180 -11.14 -38.21 24.99
N THR A 181 -11.12 -39.32 24.25
CA THR A 181 -12.25 -40.26 24.15
C THR A 181 -11.75 -41.69 24.31
N GLY A 182 -12.34 -42.43 25.26
CA GLY A 182 -12.08 -43.84 25.59
C GLY A 182 -11.23 -43.96 26.87
N TYR A 183 -11.70 -44.57 27.96
CA TYR A 183 -12.34 -45.89 28.04
C TYR A 183 -13.37 -45.99 29.18
N MET A 184 -14.22 -47.02 29.01
CA MET A 184 -15.23 -47.66 29.87
C MET A 184 -15.17 -47.43 31.38
#